data_AF-E0S1F9-F1
#
_entry.id   AF-E0S1F9-F1
#
_cell.length_a   1.000
_cell.length_b   1.000
_cell.length_c   1.000
_cell.angle_alpha   90.00
_cell.angle_beta   90.00
_cell.angle_gamma   90.00
#
_symmetry.space_group_name_H-M   'P 1'
#
loop_
_entity.id
_entity.type
_entity.pdbx_description
1 polymer ?
#
loop_
_entity_poly.entity_id
_entity_poly.type
_entity_poly.pdbx_seq_one_letter_code
_entity_poly.pdbx_strand_id
1 'polypeptide(L)'
;MADINLKKLSRAELLEMMISFSEEAEAARQHEKELKEELEKEKLQMQHEFADERAAMLKSFDEEKAQMRAKFNEQKAQMQEKFDKDIMGLKARLAREKDELQRQVDDSLMKIENSQSLAEASIQLGGIMESAQKAADLYVNTLKKSAEAEYKELMLYIEKSKLRVQRAEKLQMQAIADKSGKTLEQVRNEAISETSDPEKDKSVEKSEPKKRTTRKKKDE
;
A
#
# COMPACT_ATOMS: atom_id res chain seq x y z
N MET A 1 25.87 104.92 -49.56
CA MET A 1 25.76 106.30 -49.06
C MET A 1 26.58 107.19 -49.97
N ALA A 2 25.94 108.12 -50.68
CA ALA A 2 26.68 109.12 -51.46
C ALA A 2 27.30 110.14 -50.49
N ASP A 3 28.55 110.54 -50.71
CA ASP A 3 29.26 111.48 -49.84
C ASP A 3 28.71 112.91 -50.04
N ILE A 4 27.70 113.26 -49.25
CA ILE A 4 27.09 114.60 -49.27
C ILE A 4 27.99 115.57 -48.51
N ASN A 5 28.43 116.63 -49.19
CA ASN A 5 29.36 117.61 -48.63
C ASN A 5 28.60 118.69 -47.82
N LEU A 6 28.43 118.46 -46.51
CA LEU A 6 27.64 119.26 -45.57
C LEU A 6 27.98 120.76 -45.55
N LYS A 7 29.18 121.16 -45.99
CA LYS A 7 29.63 122.57 -46.03
C LYS A 7 29.05 123.38 -47.21
N LYS A 8 28.43 122.73 -48.20
CA LYS A 8 27.86 123.38 -49.40
C LYS A 8 26.34 123.47 -49.41
N LEU A 9 25.64 122.88 -48.43
CA LEU A 9 24.19 122.93 -48.32
C LEU A 9 23.74 124.28 -47.74
N SER A 10 22.59 124.79 -48.21
CA SER A 10 21.94 125.93 -47.55
C SER A 10 21.41 125.50 -46.17
N ARG A 11 21.29 126.47 -45.25
CA ARG A 11 20.81 126.20 -43.87
C ARG A 11 19.43 125.53 -43.85
N ALA A 12 18.56 125.84 -44.81
CA ALA A 12 17.24 125.24 -44.92
C ALA A 12 17.31 123.76 -45.33
N GLU A 13 18.11 123.43 -46.35
CA GLU A 13 18.30 122.05 -46.82
C GLU A 13 18.97 121.17 -45.74
N LEU A 14 19.89 121.74 -44.94
CA LEU A 14 20.53 121.01 -43.86
C LEU A 14 19.54 120.64 -42.75
N LEU A 15 18.62 121.56 -42.40
CA LEU A 15 17.59 121.31 -41.40
C LEU A 15 16.59 120.27 -41.89
N GLU A 16 16.17 120.33 -43.15
CA GLU A 16 15.27 119.35 -43.76
C GLU A 16 15.89 117.95 -43.78
N MET A 17 17.19 117.84 -44.11
CA MET A 17 17.93 116.58 -44.04
C MET A 17 18.08 116.07 -42.60
N MET A 18 18.28 116.95 -41.61
CA MET A 18 18.32 116.55 -40.20
C MET A 18 16.95 116.06 -39.71
N ILE A 19 15.86 116.68 -40.16
CA ILE A 19 14.50 116.26 -39.84
C ILE A 19 14.21 114.89 -40.46
N SER A 20 14.53 114.69 -41.75
CA SER A 20 14.32 113.39 -42.41
C SER A 20 15.14 112.27 -41.77
N PHE A 21 16.39 112.54 -41.37
CA PHE A 21 17.19 111.56 -40.63
C PHE A 21 16.63 111.27 -39.24
N SER A 22 16.04 112.27 -38.57
CA SER A 22 15.38 112.06 -37.28
C SER A 22 14.13 111.21 -37.42
N GLU A 23 13.29 111.48 -38.43
CA GLU A 23 12.09 110.69 -38.74
C GLU A 23 12.45 109.25 -39.14
N GLU A 24 13.47 109.08 -39.98
CA GLU A 24 13.96 107.75 -40.40
C GLU A 24 14.56 106.97 -39.20
N ALA A 25 15.28 107.65 -38.30
CA ALA A 25 15.81 107.04 -37.08
C ALA A 25 14.70 106.65 -36.08
N GLU A 26 13.62 107.42 -36.01
CA GLU A 26 12.44 107.07 -35.20
C GLU A 26 11.66 105.90 -35.81
N ALA A 27 11.45 105.89 -37.13
CA ALA A 27 10.81 104.78 -37.84
C ALA A 27 11.63 103.48 -37.70
N ALA A 28 12.96 103.56 -37.81
CA ALA A 28 13.84 102.41 -37.60
C ALA A 28 13.74 101.87 -36.16
N ARG A 29 13.66 102.75 -35.15
CA ARG A 29 13.46 102.36 -33.74
C ARG A 29 12.09 101.72 -33.50
N GLN A 30 11.03 102.21 -34.14
CA GLN A 30 9.70 101.62 -34.04
C GLN A 30 9.67 100.23 -34.66
N HIS A 31 10.22 100.07 -35.86
CA HIS A 31 10.31 98.78 -36.53
C HIS A 31 11.17 97.77 -35.74
N GLU A 32 12.28 98.20 -35.14
CA GLU A 32 13.08 97.34 -34.25
C GLU A 32 12.28 96.87 -33.03
N LYS A 33 11.45 97.75 -32.47
CA LYS A 33 10.60 97.43 -31.32
C LYS A 33 9.51 96.42 -31.71
N GLU A 34 8.84 96.63 -32.84
CA GLU A 34 7.82 95.71 -33.36
C GLU A 34 8.42 94.32 -33.62
N LEU A 35 9.59 94.26 -34.28
CA LEU A 35 10.28 92.99 -34.53
C LEU A 35 10.63 92.26 -33.23
N LYS A 36 11.06 93.00 -32.20
CA LYS A 36 11.35 92.43 -30.88
C LYS A 36 10.10 91.87 -30.21
N GLU A 37 8.98 92.59 -30.29
CA GLU A 37 7.70 92.13 -29.74
C GLU A 37 7.17 90.87 -30.46
N GLU A 38 7.32 90.80 -31.78
CA GLU A 38 6.97 89.60 -32.57
C GLU A 38 7.84 88.40 -32.19
N LEU A 39 9.16 88.61 -32.10
CA LEU A 39 10.10 87.56 -31.70
C LEU A 39 9.83 87.05 -30.29
N GLU A 40 9.48 87.93 -29.35
CA GLU A 40 9.08 87.50 -28.00
C GLU A 40 7.79 86.69 -28.00
N LYS A 41 6.79 87.08 -28.80
CA LYS A 41 5.55 86.31 -28.94
C LYS A 41 5.81 84.92 -29.53
N GLU A 42 6.60 84.84 -30.60
CA GLU A 42 6.97 83.57 -31.24
C GLU A 42 7.75 82.67 -30.27
N LYS A 43 8.71 83.24 -29.54
CA LYS A 43 9.46 82.53 -28.50
C LYS A 43 8.53 81.98 -27.41
N LEU A 44 7.53 82.76 -26.99
CA LEU A 44 6.57 82.32 -25.97
C LEU A 44 5.67 81.19 -26.50
N GLN A 45 5.21 81.30 -27.74
CA GLN A 45 4.41 80.26 -28.41
C GLN A 45 5.21 78.95 -28.52
N MET A 46 6.44 79.04 -28.98
CA MET A 46 7.34 77.88 -29.09
C MET A 46 7.59 77.23 -27.73
N GLN A 47 7.77 78.01 -26.66
CA GLN A 47 7.90 77.47 -25.30
C GLN A 47 6.64 76.74 -24.83
N HIS A 48 5.46 77.26 -25.17
CA HIS A 48 4.18 76.64 -24.84
C HIS A 48 4.00 75.32 -25.59
N GLU A 49 4.26 75.31 -26.90
CA GLU A 49 4.18 74.10 -27.73
C GLU A 49 5.11 73.01 -27.20
N PHE A 50 6.36 73.33 -26.88
CA PHE A 50 7.28 72.35 -26.28
C PHE A 50 6.81 71.85 -24.91
N ALA A 51 6.17 72.69 -24.10
CA ALA A 51 5.62 72.27 -22.83
C ALA A 51 4.44 71.30 -23.02
N ASP A 52 3.56 71.58 -23.98
CA ASP A 52 2.42 70.73 -24.31
C ASP A 52 2.85 69.38 -24.90
N GLU A 53 3.81 69.37 -25.83
CA GLU A 53 4.36 68.15 -26.41
C GLU A 53 5.01 67.27 -25.34
N ARG A 54 5.78 67.88 -24.43
CA ARG A 54 6.38 67.16 -23.31
C ARG A 54 5.32 66.58 -22.38
N ALA A 55 4.26 67.34 -22.10
CA ALA A 55 3.16 66.86 -21.26
C ALA A 55 2.40 65.70 -21.93
N ALA A 56 2.15 65.78 -23.24
CA ALA A 56 1.51 64.72 -24.02
C ALA A 56 2.37 63.45 -24.04
N MET A 57 3.68 63.59 -24.22
CA MET A 57 4.63 62.46 -24.19
C MET A 57 4.66 61.81 -22.80
N LEU A 58 4.69 62.59 -21.72
CA LEU A 58 4.66 62.05 -20.37
C LEU A 58 3.36 61.27 -20.09
N LYS A 59 2.21 61.80 -20.54
CA LYS A 59 0.92 61.12 -20.41
C LYS A 59 0.91 59.79 -21.16
N SER A 60 1.39 59.75 -22.40
CA SER A 60 1.43 58.49 -23.17
C SER A 60 2.33 57.44 -22.51
N PHE A 61 3.48 57.84 -21.97
CA PHE A 61 4.35 56.95 -21.19
C PHE A 61 3.66 56.39 -19.94
N ASP A 62 2.95 57.23 -19.19
CA ASP A 62 2.23 56.78 -17.98
C ASP A 62 1.08 55.82 -18.34
N GLU A 63 0.35 56.10 -19.42
CA GLU A 63 -0.69 55.21 -19.95
C GLU A 63 -0.12 53.86 -20.39
N GLU A 64 0.97 53.85 -21.17
CA GLU A 64 1.61 52.62 -21.63
C GLU A 64 2.14 51.80 -20.44
N LYS A 65 2.75 52.46 -19.45
CA LYS A 65 3.21 51.83 -18.22
C LYS A 65 2.05 51.24 -17.41
N ALA A 66 0.92 51.93 -17.34
CA ALA A 66 -0.28 51.41 -16.69
C ALA A 66 -0.83 50.19 -17.42
N GLN A 67 -0.88 50.21 -18.75
CA GLN A 67 -1.31 49.06 -19.57
C GLN A 67 -0.38 47.87 -19.41
N MET A 68 0.94 48.08 -19.40
CA MET A 68 1.92 47.01 -19.17
C MET A 68 1.76 46.40 -17.78
N ARG A 69 1.56 47.21 -16.74
CA ARG A 69 1.28 46.73 -15.37
C ARG A 69 -0.02 45.93 -15.32
N ALA A 70 -1.07 46.38 -16.00
CA ALA A 70 -2.34 45.67 -16.07
C ALA A 70 -2.17 44.29 -16.73
N LYS A 71 -1.55 44.23 -17.91
CA LYS A 71 -1.26 42.97 -18.63
C LYS A 71 -0.39 42.03 -17.81
N PHE A 72 0.64 42.54 -17.15
CA PHE A 72 1.51 41.73 -16.29
C PHE A 72 0.73 41.14 -15.10
N ASN A 73 -0.10 41.95 -14.44
CA ASN A 73 -0.92 41.48 -13.33
C ASN A 73 -1.96 40.44 -13.78
N GLU A 74 -2.56 40.63 -14.96
CA GLU A 74 -3.48 39.66 -15.55
C GLU A 74 -2.79 38.33 -15.84
N GLN A 75 -1.64 38.35 -16.51
CA GLN A 75 -0.85 37.14 -16.79
C GLN A 75 -0.43 36.43 -15.50
N LYS A 76 0.00 37.20 -14.49
CA LYS A 76 0.34 36.66 -13.17
C LYS A 76 -0.86 35.99 -12.52
N ALA A 77 -2.04 36.60 -12.56
CA ALA A 77 -3.27 36.02 -12.01
C ALA A 77 -3.69 34.74 -12.74
N GLN A 78 -3.65 34.73 -14.07
CA GLN A 78 -3.94 33.55 -14.88
C GLN A 78 -2.98 32.39 -14.57
N MET A 79 -1.69 32.70 -14.40
CA MET A 79 -0.69 31.70 -14.05
C MET A 79 -0.90 31.16 -12.63
N GLN A 80 -1.20 32.04 -11.67
CA GLN A 80 -1.52 31.66 -10.30
C GLN A 80 -2.74 30.73 -10.26
N GLU A 81 -3.81 31.05 -10.98
CA GLU A 81 -5.02 30.23 -11.04
C GLU A 81 -4.74 28.83 -11.63
N LYS A 82 -3.89 28.74 -12.66
CA LYS A 82 -3.45 27.45 -13.21
C LYS A 82 -2.71 26.62 -12.16
N PHE A 83 -1.74 27.23 -11.47
CA PHE A 83 -1.01 26.54 -10.40
C PHE A 83 -1.93 26.11 -9.25
N ASP A 84 -2.89 26.95 -8.86
CA ASP A 84 -3.83 26.61 -7.80
C ASP A 84 -4.70 25.41 -8.21
N LYS A 85 -5.18 25.36 -9.46
CA LYS A 85 -5.90 24.22 -10.02
C LYS A 85 -5.06 22.94 -10.02
N ASP A 86 -3.79 23.04 -10.42
CA ASP A 86 -2.88 21.89 -10.45
C ASP A 86 -2.60 21.37 -9.03
N ILE A 87 -2.35 22.27 -8.07
CA ILE A 87 -2.14 21.94 -6.66
C ILE A 87 -3.40 21.26 -6.09
N MET A 88 -4.59 21.80 -6.38
CA MET A 88 -5.85 21.18 -5.96
C MET A 88 -6.03 19.79 -6.58
N GLY A 89 -5.72 19.64 -7.87
CA GLY A 89 -5.78 18.35 -8.58
C GLY A 89 -4.84 17.31 -7.98
N LEU A 90 -3.59 17.70 -7.67
CA LEU A 90 -2.61 16.84 -7.02
C LEU A 90 -3.05 16.44 -5.61
N LYS A 91 -3.54 17.38 -4.80
CA LYS A 91 -4.08 17.09 -3.47
C LYS A 91 -5.26 16.11 -3.54
N ALA A 92 -6.16 16.30 -4.51
CA ALA A 92 -7.31 15.41 -4.69
C ALA A 92 -6.89 13.99 -5.11
N ARG A 93 -5.89 13.85 -5.99
CA ARG A 93 -5.34 12.53 -6.36
C ARG A 93 -4.69 11.85 -5.17
N LEU A 94 -3.85 12.57 -4.43
CA LEU A 94 -3.17 12.04 -3.25
C LEU A 94 -4.16 11.62 -2.16
N ALA A 95 -5.25 12.38 -1.96
CA ALA A 95 -6.32 12.01 -1.04
C ALA A 95 -7.00 10.69 -1.45
N ARG A 96 -7.33 10.53 -2.75
CA ARG A 96 -7.93 9.28 -3.26
C ARG A 96 -7.00 8.09 -3.09
N GLU A 97 -5.72 8.25 -3.42
CA GLU A 97 -4.72 7.19 -3.28
C GLU A 97 -4.54 6.79 -1.82
N LYS A 98 -4.52 7.77 -0.90
CA LYS A 98 -4.48 7.50 0.54
C LYS A 98 -5.71 6.74 1.00
N ASP A 99 -6.91 7.13 0.57
CA ASP A 99 -8.15 6.45 0.94
C ASP A 99 -8.21 5.02 0.38
N GLU A 100 -7.70 4.82 -0.84
CA GLU A 100 -7.63 3.50 -1.46
C GLU A 100 -6.63 2.58 -0.76
N LEU A 101 -5.44 3.08 -0.43
CA LEU A 101 -4.45 2.35 0.37
C LEU A 101 -5.01 2.02 1.76
N GLN A 102 -5.71 2.96 2.39
CA GLN A 102 -6.35 2.72 3.68
C GLN A 102 -7.37 1.59 3.58
N ARG A 103 -8.24 1.60 2.56
CA ARG A 103 -9.19 0.50 2.32
C ARG A 103 -8.50 -0.83 2.08
N GLN A 104 -7.42 -0.87 1.30
CA GLN A 104 -6.67 -2.11 1.07
C GLN A 104 -6.05 -2.65 2.36
N VAL A 105 -5.54 -1.77 3.21
CA VAL A 105 -5.01 -2.14 4.53
C VAL A 105 -6.15 -2.65 5.42
N ASP A 106 -7.27 -1.94 5.49
CA ASP A 106 -8.43 -2.33 6.29
C ASP A 106 -9.02 -3.67 5.83
N ASP A 107 -9.14 -3.89 4.53
CA ASP A 107 -9.56 -5.18 3.94
C ASP A 107 -8.59 -6.30 4.28
N SER A 108 -7.29 -6.02 4.28
CA SER A 108 -6.25 -6.98 4.66
C SER A 108 -6.31 -7.30 6.14
N LEU A 109 -6.52 -6.29 6.99
CA LEU A 109 -6.71 -6.46 8.43
C LEU A 109 -7.98 -7.25 8.72
N MET A 110 -9.10 -6.97 8.05
CA MET A 110 -10.33 -7.76 8.13
C MET A 110 -10.11 -9.21 7.72
N LYS A 111 -9.37 -9.48 6.64
CA LYS A 111 -9.02 -10.86 6.23
C LYS A 111 -8.15 -11.55 7.28
N ILE A 112 -7.19 -10.82 7.88
CA ILE A 112 -6.33 -11.36 8.94
C ILE A 112 -7.16 -11.64 10.20
N GLU A 113 -8.04 -10.73 10.59
CA GLU A 113 -8.95 -10.88 11.73
C GLU A 113 -9.90 -12.07 11.52
N ASN A 114 -10.53 -12.19 10.36
CA ASN A 114 -11.32 -13.37 10.01
C ASN A 114 -10.46 -14.66 9.95
N SER A 115 -9.17 -14.53 9.62
CA SER A 115 -8.21 -15.65 9.68
C SER A 115 -7.68 -15.94 11.09
N GLN A 116 -8.10 -15.20 12.13
CA GLN A 116 -7.95 -15.64 13.55
C GLN A 116 -8.59 -17.00 13.81
N SER A 117 -9.32 -17.54 12.83
CA SER A 117 -9.61 -18.95 12.68
C SER A 117 -8.39 -19.87 12.63
N LEU A 118 -7.12 -19.44 12.78
CA LEU A 118 -6.06 -20.41 13.10
C LEU A 118 -6.22 -20.96 14.53
N ALA A 119 -6.51 -20.09 15.50
CA ALA A 119 -6.77 -20.50 16.88
C ALA A 119 -8.12 -21.22 16.98
N GLU A 120 -9.15 -20.71 16.29
CA GLU A 120 -10.46 -21.38 16.20
C GLU A 120 -10.39 -22.71 15.44
N ALA A 121 -9.71 -22.78 14.28
CA ALA A 121 -9.50 -24.03 13.57
C ALA A 121 -8.65 -25.01 14.38
N SER A 122 -7.71 -24.53 15.20
CA SER A 122 -6.96 -25.41 16.12
C SER A 122 -7.87 -25.99 17.21
N ILE A 123 -8.83 -25.20 17.74
CA ILE A 123 -9.84 -25.67 18.70
C ILE A 123 -10.80 -26.66 18.03
N GLN A 124 -11.32 -26.34 16.85
CA GLN A 124 -12.22 -27.22 16.08
C GLN A 124 -11.52 -28.52 15.69
N LEU A 125 -10.28 -28.44 15.21
CA LEU A 125 -9.46 -29.61 14.89
C LEU A 125 -9.19 -30.47 16.12
N GLY A 126 -8.93 -29.86 17.27
CA GLY A 126 -8.81 -30.54 18.56
C GLY A 126 -10.08 -31.33 18.92
N GLY A 127 -11.26 -30.71 18.76
CA GLY A 127 -12.54 -31.40 18.99
C GLY A 127 -12.79 -32.57 18.02
N ILE A 128 -12.46 -32.39 16.74
CA ILE A 128 -12.55 -33.48 15.74
C ILE A 128 -11.58 -34.61 16.09
N MET A 129 -10.33 -34.30 16.44
CA MET A 129 -9.34 -35.31 16.82
C MET A 129 -9.74 -36.07 18.09
N GLU A 130 -10.29 -35.40 19.10
CA GLU A 130 -10.78 -36.06 20.32
C GLU A 130 -11.96 -36.99 20.01
N SER A 131 -12.89 -36.55 19.16
CA SER A 131 -14.01 -37.39 18.73
C SER A 131 -13.56 -38.62 17.93
N ALA A 132 -12.58 -38.45 17.04
CA ALA A 132 -11.99 -39.53 16.27
C ALA A 132 -11.25 -40.53 17.17
N GLN A 133 -10.52 -40.04 18.17
CA GLN A 133 -9.85 -40.90 19.14
C GLN A 133 -10.86 -41.70 19.97
N LYS A 134 -11.92 -41.07 20.48
CA LYS A 134 -13.00 -41.78 21.20
C LYS A 134 -13.65 -42.87 20.33
N ALA A 135 -13.91 -42.58 19.05
CA ALA A 135 -14.46 -43.57 18.13
C ALA A 135 -13.49 -44.74 17.89
N ALA A 136 -12.20 -44.46 17.72
CA ALA A 136 -11.17 -45.48 17.58
C ALA A 136 -11.06 -46.36 18.85
N ASP A 137 -11.06 -45.75 20.03
CA ASP A 137 -11.01 -46.46 21.31
C ASP A 137 -12.24 -47.34 21.51
N LEU A 138 -13.44 -46.86 21.17
CA LEU A 138 -14.66 -47.67 21.17
C LEU A 138 -14.52 -48.89 20.26
N TYR A 139 -14.03 -48.69 19.02
CA TYR A 139 -13.82 -49.79 18.09
C TYR A 139 -12.84 -50.83 18.63
N VAL A 140 -11.67 -50.41 19.13
CA VAL A 140 -10.67 -51.31 19.73
C VAL A 140 -11.26 -52.07 20.93
N ASN A 141 -12.04 -51.39 21.77
CA ASN A 141 -12.69 -52.03 22.92
C ASN A 141 -13.74 -53.06 22.49
N THR A 142 -14.50 -52.81 21.41
CA THR A 142 -15.45 -53.81 20.88
C THR A 142 -14.73 -55.04 20.34
N LEU A 143 -13.62 -54.86 19.61
CA LEU A 143 -12.80 -55.97 19.13
C LEU A 143 -12.23 -56.80 20.27
N LYS A 144 -11.70 -56.14 21.32
CA LYS A 144 -11.21 -56.84 22.52
C LYS A 144 -12.31 -57.66 23.19
N LYS A 145 -13.50 -57.08 23.38
CA LYS A 145 -14.65 -57.79 23.97
C LYS A 145 -15.10 -58.97 23.11
N SER A 146 -15.13 -58.83 21.79
CA SER A 146 -15.44 -59.94 20.87
C SER A 146 -14.43 -61.06 20.99
N ALA A 147 -13.13 -60.74 20.94
CA ALA A 147 -12.06 -61.72 21.06
C ALA A 147 -12.07 -62.44 22.42
N GLU A 148 -12.35 -61.73 23.51
CA GLU A 148 -12.52 -62.34 24.84
C GLU A 148 -13.73 -63.27 24.91
N ALA A 149 -14.84 -62.91 24.24
CA ALA A 149 -16.04 -63.75 24.18
C ALA A 149 -15.79 -65.03 23.37
N GLU A 150 -15.16 -64.91 22.20
CA GLU A 150 -14.76 -66.04 21.36
C GLU A 150 -13.78 -66.97 22.11
N TYR A 151 -12.81 -66.41 22.82
CA TYR A 151 -11.87 -67.18 23.64
C TYR A 151 -12.60 -67.95 24.76
N LYS A 152 -13.55 -67.32 25.46
CA LYS A 152 -14.35 -67.98 26.49
C LYS A 152 -15.21 -69.10 25.90
N GLU A 153 -15.83 -68.87 24.75
CA GLU A 153 -16.62 -69.90 24.06
C GLU A 153 -15.75 -71.09 23.65
N LEU A 154 -14.55 -70.82 23.11
CA LEU A 154 -13.58 -71.84 22.76
C LEU A 154 -13.14 -72.65 24.00
N MET A 155 -12.86 -72.00 25.12
CA MET A 155 -12.49 -72.68 26.36
C MET A 155 -13.61 -73.59 26.88
N LEU A 156 -14.86 -73.13 26.85
CA LEU A 156 -16.02 -73.95 27.21
C LEU A 156 -16.22 -75.13 26.25
N TYR A 157 -15.93 -74.94 24.95
CA TYR A 157 -15.96 -76.02 23.97
C TYR A 157 -14.88 -77.08 24.25
N ILE A 158 -13.64 -76.66 24.55
CA ILE A 158 -12.55 -77.55 24.93
C ILE A 158 -12.90 -78.34 26.20
N GLU A 159 -13.50 -77.69 27.20
CA GLU A 159 -13.89 -78.37 28.42
C GLU A 159 -14.99 -79.42 28.18
N LYS A 160 -16.01 -79.07 27.38
CA LYS A 160 -17.07 -80.01 26.98
C LYS A 160 -16.53 -81.17 26.15
N SER A 161 -15.59 -80.92 25.23
CA SER A 161 -14.97 -81.98 24.43
C SER A 161 -14.12 -82.90 25.29
N LYS A 162 -13.30 -82.35 26.20
CA LYS A 162 -12.53 -83.12 27.19
C LYS A 162 -13.43 -83.99 28.05
N LEU A 163 -14.57 -83.46 28.51
CA LEU A 163 -15.53 -84.22 29.31
C LEU A 163 -16.18 -85.36 28.50
N ARG A 164 -16.46 -85.15 27.20
CA ARG A 164 -16.97 -86.19 26.29
C ARG A 164 -15.93 -87.29 26.05
N VAL A 165 -14.67 -86.91 25.82
CA VAL A 165 -13.55 -87.86 25.67
C VAL A 165 -13.39 -88.67 26.95
N GLN A 166 -13.34 -88.04 28.13
CA GLN A 166 -13.25 -88.75 29.41
C GLN A 166 -14.42 -89.70 29.67
N ARG A 167 -15.65 -89.33 29.26
CA ARG A 167 -16.81 -90.22 29.37
C ARG A 167 -16.72 -91.40 28.39
N ALA A 168 -16.27 -91.16 27.16
CA ALA A 168 -16.04 -92.21 26.17
C ALA A 168 -14.93 -93.17 26.63
N GLU A 169 -13.82 -92.65 27.17
CA GLU A 169 -12.74 -93.44 27.77
C GLU A 169 -13.24 -94.27 28.95
N LYS A 170 -14.05 -93.69 29.87
CA LYS A 170 -14.65 -94.45 30.98
C LYS A 170 -15.57 -95.57 30.51
N LEU A 171 -16.40 -95.31 29.49
CA LEU A 171 -17.28 -96.31 28.90
C LEU A 171 -16.49 -97.41 28.17
N GLN A 172 -15.41 -97.06 27.48
CA GLN A 172 -14.50 -98.04 26.88
C GLN A 172 -13.78 -98.87 27.96
N MET A 173 -13.30 -98.25 29.03
CA MET A 173 -12.69 -98.95 30.16
C MET A 173 -13.68 -99.89 30.87
N GLN A 174 -14.95 -99.50 30.99
CA GLN A 174 -16.01 -100.38 31.47
C GLN A 174 -16.29 -101.55 30.51
N ALA A 175 -16.38 -101.29 29.21
CA ALA A 175 -16.56 -102.35 28.22
C ALA A 175 -15.36 -103.32 28.13
N ILE A 176 -14.14 -102.84 28.41
CA ILE A 176 -12.93 -103.67 28.53
C ILE A 176 -12.94 -104.47 29.85
N ALA A 177 -13.41 -103.89 30.96
CA ALA A 177 -13.58 -104.58 32.23
C ALA A 177 -14.66 -105.68 32.15
N ASP A 178 -15.80 -105.41 31.51
CA ASP A 178 -16.90 -106.37 31.32
C ASP A 178 -16.51 -107.54 30.41
N LYS A 179 -15.60 -107.32 29.45
CA LYS A 179 -15.05 -108.40 28.59
C LYS A 179 -13.92 -109.21 29.23
N SER A 180 -13.30 -108.72 30.32
CA SER A 180 -12.10 -109.33 30.93
C SER A 180 -12.31 -109.92 32.34
N GLY A 181 -13.49 -109.75 32.95
CA GLY A 181 -13.84 -110.40 34.21
C GLY A 181 -13.01 -109.95 35.42
N LYS A 182 -12.62 -108.67 35.50
CA LYS A 182 -11.86 -108.07 36.61
C LYS A 182 -12.41 -106.68 37.00
N THR A 183 -12.23 -106.28 38.27
CA THR A 183 -12.73 -105.03 38.85
C THR A 183 -11.96 -103.77 38.43
N LEU A 184 -12.70 -102.66 38.32
CA LEU A 184 -12.37 -101.37 37.69
C LEU A 184 -11.09 -100.65 38.20
N GLU A 185 -10.60 -100.98 39.40
CA GLU A 185 -9.38 -100.38 39.97
C GLU A 185 -8.07 -101.00 39.45
N GLN A 186 -8.09 -102.23 38.93
CA GLN A 186 -6.87 -102.92 38.50
C GLN A 186 -6.40 -102.51 37.09
N VAL A 187 -7.33 -102.23 36.16
CA VAL A 187 -7.00 -101.77 34.80
C VAL A 187 -6.44 -100.34 34.80
N ARG A 188 -6.83 -99.52 35.80
CA ARG A 188 -6.36 -98.15 35.93
C ARG A 188 -4.88 -98.06 36.37
N ASN A 189 -4.38 -99.04 37.12
CA ASN A 189 -3.00 -99.03 37.61
C ASN A 189 -1.98 -99.54 36.57
N GLU A 190 -2.40 -100.27 35.53
CA GLU A 190 -1.51 -100.67 34.42
C GLU A 190 -1.28 -99.54 33.40
N ALA A 191 -2.23 -98.60 33.24
CA ALA A 191 -2.09 -97.47 32.30
C ALA A 191 -1.21 -96.32 32.83
N ILE A 192 -0.78 -96.35 34.10
CA ILE A 192 -0.03 -95.27 34.75
C ILE A 192 1.49 -95.52 34.74
N SER A 193 1.97 -96.68 34.24
CA SER A 193 3.40 -97.03 34.25
C SER A 193 4.22 -96.59 33.02
N GLU A 194 3.68 -95.82 32.06
CA GLU A 194 4.38 -95.53 30.80
C GLU A 194 4.70 -94.06 30.48
N THR A 195 4.43 -93.08 31.35
CA THR A 195 4.87 -91.70 31.07
C THR A 195 5.40 -90.99 32.32
N SER A 196 6.68 -91.22 32.60
CA SER A 196 7.53 -90.34 33.42
C SER A 196 8.52 -89.60 32.50
N ASP A 197 8.32 -88.28 32.36
CA ASP A 197 9.22 -87.11 32.25
C ASP A 197 10.71 -87.25 31.78
N PRO A 198 11.45 -86.19 31.30
CA PRO A 198 11.19 -84.73 31.41
C PRO A 198 11.57 -83.81 30.19
N GLU A 199 11.10 -82.56 30.28
CA GLU A 199 11.66 -81.23 29.89
C GLU A 199 12.79 -81.06 28.85
N LYS A 200 12.63 -80.06 27.95
CA LYS A 200 13.61 -78.96 27.71
C LYS A 200 13.10 -77.84 26.78
N ASP A 201 12.69 -76.75 27.40
CA ASP A 201 13.28 -75.40 27.36
C ASP A 201 13.98 -74.84 26.08
N LYS A 202 13.76 -73.52 25.88
CA LYS A 202 14.33 -72.53 24.91
C LYS A 202 13.33 -72.02 23.86
N SER A 203 13.22 -70.72 23.55
CA SER A 203 13.75 -69.50 24.14
C SER A 203 13.05 -68.32 23.45
N VAL A 204 12.78 -67.29 24.24
CA VAL A 204 12.33 -65.95 23.86
C VAL A 204 13.39 -65.23 23.01
N GLU A 205 12.99 -64.46 21.98
CA GLU A 205 13.63 -63.15 21.77
C GLU A 205 12.73 -62.12 21.05
N LYS A 206 12.55 -61.02 21.77
CA LYS A 206 11.95 -59.74 21.36
C LYS A 206 12.71 -59.12 20.19
N SER A 207 11.99 -58.43 19.30
CA SER A 207 12.54 -57.23 18.67
C SER A 207 11.50 -56.10 18.73
N GLU A 208 11.74 -55.18 19.66
CA GLU A 208 11.13 -53.84 19.67
C GLU A 208 11.95 -52.89 18.77
N PRO A 209 11.35 -51.76 18.33
CA PRO A 209 11.83 -50.95 17.23
C PRO A 209 12.89 -49.92 17.66
N LYS A 210 13.93 -49.73 16.84
CA LYS A 210 14.87 -48.60 16.99
C LYS A 210 14.20 -47.28 16.60
N LYS A 211 14.06 -46.38 17.59
CA LYS A 211 13.91 -44.93 17.44
C LYS A 211 15.28 -44.23 17.32
N ARG A 212 15.24 -42.98 16.80
CA ARG A 212 16.26 -41.89 16.69
C ARG A 212 17.10 -41.92 15.40
N THR A 213 17.35 -40.82 14.68
CA THR A 213 17.22 -39.38 15.00
C THR A 213 17.33 -38.51 13.74
N THR A 214 16.71 -37.33 13.84
CA THR A 214 16.78 -36.09 13.02
C THR A 214 18.16 -35.53 12.67
N ARG A 215 18.32 -34.97 11.45
CA ARG A 215 18.89 -33.62 11.12
C ARG A 215 18.89 -33.47 9.57
N LYS A 216 18.21 -32.50 8.93
CA LYS A 216 18.33 -31.02 8.90
C LYS A 216 19.21 -30.53 7.72
N LYS A 217 18.55 -29.83 6.76
CA LYS A 217 19.03 -28.80 5.80
C LYS A 217 19.98 -29.29 4.68
N LYS A 218 19.96 -28.73 3.46
CA LYS A 218 19.81 -27.31 3.09
C LYS A 218 19.44 -27.19 1.60
N ASP A 219 18.44 -26.37 1.30
CA ASP A 219 18.32 -25.66 0.02
C ASP A 219 19.39 -24.59 -0.07
N GLU A 220 19.99 -24.45 -1.25
CA GLU A 220 20.52 -23.20 -1.83
C GLU A 220 20.52 -23.36 -3.35
#